data_AF-A0A970IK35-F1
#
_entry.id   AF-A0A970IK35-F1
#
_cell.length_a   1.000
_cell.length_b   1.000
_cell.length_c   1.000
_cell.angle_alpha   90.00
_cell.angle_beta   90.00
_cell.angle_gamma   90.00
#
_symmetry.space_group_name_H-M   'P 1'
#
loop_
_entity.id
_entity.type
_entity.pdbx_description
1 polymer ?
#
loop_
_entity_poly.entity_id
_entity_poly.type
_entity_poly.pdbx_seq_one_letter_code
_entity_poly.pdbx_strand_id
1 'polypeptide(L)' 'SLYKEIRVEFTRAEDAEAFDPPDSAAVRREDRQVSFLYSGRADDLLRLLVRYGIENLWMDEPDLEKVFLHFYEKESE' A
#
# COMPACT_ATOMS: atom_id res chain seq x y z
N SER A 1 5.01 -10.48 -9.56
CA SER A 1 3.72 -9.79 -9.34
C SER A 1 3.86 -8.32 -9.70
N LEU A 2 2.90 -7.73 -10.43
CA LEU A 2 2.89 -6.31 -10.80
C LEU A 2 2.64 -5.39 -9.61
N TYR A 3 1.84 -5.86 -8.65
CA TYR A 3 1.54 -5.15 -7.41
C TYR A 3 1.72 -6.09 -6.22
N LYS A 4 1.86 -5.51 -5.04
CA LYS A 4 1.82 -6.17 -3.73
C LYS A 4 0.66 -5.54 -2.97
N GLU A 5 -0.16 -6.33 -2.30
CA GLU A 5 -1.11 -5.76 -1.35
C GLU A 5 -0.38 -5.48 -0.05
N ILE A 6 -0.33 -4.20 0.31
CA ILE A 6 0.33 -3.74 1.51
C ILE A 6 -0.73 -3.27 2.48
N ARG A 7 -0.57 -3.66 3.74
CA ARG A 7 -1.29 -3.09 4.86
C ARG A 7 -0.29 -2.71 5.93
N VAL A 8 -0.46 -1.52 6.48
CA VAL A 8 0.40 -0.99 7.53
C VAL A 8 -0.50 -0.46 8.63
N GLU A 9 -0.25 -0.90 9.85
CA GLU A 9 -0.84 -0.33 11.06
C GLU A 9 0.21 0.52 11.76
N PHE A 10 -0.11 1.79 11.95
CA PHE A 10 0.75 2.77 12.60
C PHE A 10 0.47 2.81 14.10
N THR A 11 1.49 3.15 14.89
CA THR A 11 1.33 3.37 16.33
C THR A 11 0.46 4.60 16.62
N ARG A 12 0.47 5.61 15.73
CA ARG A 12 -0.30 6.84 15.87
C ARG A 12 -1.16 7.10 14.63
N ALA A 13 -2.38 7.58 14.84
CA ALA A 13 -3.29 7.92 13.74
C ALA A 13 -2.75 9.06 12.85
N GLU A 14 -2.03 10.02 13.44
CA GLU A 14 -1.39 11.13 12.69
C GLU A 14 -0.34 10.64 11.69
N ASP A 15 0.37 9.53 12.00
CA ASP A 15 1.33 8.93 11.07
C ASP A 15 0.61 8.28 9.88
N ALA A 16 -0.53 7.62 10.12
CA ALA A 16 -1.37 7.04 9.07
C ALA A 16 -2.00 8.12 8.16
N GLU A 17 -2.39 9.26 8.74
CA GLU A 17 -2.90 10.42 8.01
C GLU A 17 -1.81 11.08 7.14
N ALA A 18 -0.59 11.22 7.69
CA ALA A 18 0.54 11.82 7.00
C ALA A 18 1.22 10.88 5.97
N PHE A 19 1.02 9.57 6.09
CA PHE A 19 1.66 8.60 5.23
C PHE A 19 1.06 8.62 3.82
N ASP A 20 1.91 8.92 2.83
CA ASP A 20 1.58 8.87 1.40
C ASP A 20 2.47 7.85 0.68
N PRO A 21 1.94 6.67 0.30
CA PRO A 21 2.73 5.64 -0.35
C PRO A 21 2.98 5.99 -1.84
N PRO A 22 4.24 6.14 -2.29
CA PRO A 22 4.56 6.36 -3.69
C PRO A 22 4.27 5.10 -4.52
N ASP A 23 4.13 5.25 -5.84
CA ASP A 23 3.94 4.14 -6.78
C ASP A 23 2.83 3.16 -6.35
N SER A 24 1.74 3.74 -5.84
CA SER A 24 0.65 3.00 -5.23
C SER A 24 -0.69 3.28 -5.90
N ALA A 25 -1.62 2.35 -5.72
CA ALA A 25 -3.01 2.45 -6.15
C ALA A 25 -3.94 2.01 -5.02
N ALA A 26 -5.23 2.35 -5.16
CA ALA A 26 -6.30 1.93 -4.24
C ALA A 26 -6.00 2.21 -2.75
N VAL A 27 -5.40 3.37 -2.45
CA VAL A 27 -5.05 3.74 -1.08
C VAL A 27 -6.32 3.94 -0.24
N ARG A 28 -6.42 3.20 0.87
CA ARG A 28 -7.51 3.27 1.84
C ARG A 28 -6.92 3.53 3.23
N ARG A 29 -7.57 4.41 3.98
CA ARG A 29 -7.17 4.79 5.33
C ARG A 29 -8.33 4.57 6.29
N GLU A 30 -8.08 3.85 7.36
CA GLU A 30 -9.03 3.55 8.42
C GLU A 30 -8.32 3.67 9.78
N ASP A 31 -8.61 4.75 10.51
CA ASP A 31 -7.98 5.07 11.80
C ASP A 31 -6.43 5.07 11.69
N ARG A 32 -5.77 4.07 12.27
CA ARG A 32 -4.31 3.93 12.27
C ARG A 32 -3.80 3.03 11.15
N GLN A 33 -4.67 2.56 10.26
CA GLN A 33 -4.33 1.58 9.24
C GLN A 33 -4.37 2.21 7.84
N VAL A 34 -3.34 1.93 7.04
CA VAL A 34 -3.30 2.28 5.61
C VAL A 34 -3.13 1.00 4.79
N SER A 35 -4.00 0.81 3.80
CA SER A 35 -3.95 -0.33 2.86
C SER A 35 -3.86 0.17 1.43
N PHE A 36 -3.00 -0.44 0.62
CA PHE A 36 -2.74 0.02 -0.75
C PHE A 36 -2.11 -1.09 -1.60
N LEU A 37 -2.24 -0.95 -2.91
CA LEU A 37 -1.51 -1.77 -3.88
C LEU A 37 -0.21 -1.07 -4.24
N TYR A 38 0.92 -1.77 -4.17
CA TYR A 38 2.26 -1.20 -4.36
C TYR A 38 3.01 -1.86 -5.51
N SER A 39 3.41 -1.10 -6.53
CA SER A 39 4.18 -1.60 -7.69
C SER A 39 5.68 -1.39 -7.56
N GLY A 40 6.13 -0.57 -6.61
CA GLY A 40 7.54 -0.30 -6.38
C GLY A 40 8.32 -1.46 -5.74
N ARG A 41 9.59 -1.18 -5.46
CA ARG A 41 10.49 -2.14 -4.82
C ARG A 41 10.27 -2.17 -3.31
N ALA A 42 10.25 -3.38 -2.74
CA ALA A 42 10.01 -3.56 -1.32
C ALA A 42 11.01 -2.82 -0.42
N ASP A 43 12.28 -2.73 -0.83
CA ASP A 43 13.30 -2.02 -0.06
C ASP A 43 13.07 -0.50 0.01
N ASP A 44 12.53 0.11 -1.04
CA ASP A 44 12.18 1.53 -1.05
C ASP A 44 11.00 1.80 -0.11
N LEU A 45 9.98 0.94 -0.15
CA LEU A 45 8.86 1.01 0.78
C LEU A 45 9.31 0.85 2.23
N LEU A 46 10.15 -0.15 2.53
CA LEU A 46 10.63 -0.37 3.89
C LEU A 46 11.45 0.84 4.39
N ARG A 47 12.32 1.43 3.56
CA ARG A 47 13.06 2.66 3.90
C ARG A 47 12.16 3.86 4.16
N LEU A 48 11.02 3.94 3.49
CA LEU A 48 10.01 4.95 3.77
C LEU A 48 9.32 4.67 5.12
N LEU A 49 8.90 3.43 5.36
CA LEU A 49 8.14 3.03 6.55
C LEU A 49 8.92 3.14 7.86
N VAL A 50 10.23 2.87 7.86
CA VAL A 50 11.06 2.98 9.08
C VAL A 50 11.16 4.40 9.65
N ARG A 51 10.65 5.42 8.94
CA ARG A 51 10.55 6.80 9.43
C ARG A 51 9.35 7.03 10.36
N TYR A 52 8.44 6.05 10.45
CA TYR A 52 7.21 6.11 11.25
C TYR A 52 7.22 5.05 12.36
N GLY A 53 6.34 5.21 13.35
CA GLY A 53 6.03 4.15 14.30
C GLY A 53 5.08 3.14 13.66
N ILE A 54 5.58 1.94 13.35
CA ILE A 54 4.78 0.84 12.77
C ILE A 54 4.50 -0.21 13.84
N GLU A 55 3.24 -0.58 14.00
CA GLU A 55 2.79 -1.65 14.89
C GLU A 55 2.72 -2.99 14.16
N ASN A 56 2.16 -3.01 12.94
CA ASN A 56 2.07 -4.20 12.10
C ASN A 56 2.28 -3.86 10.61
N LEU A 57 2.87 -4.82 9.88
CA LEU A 57 3.08 -4.74 8.42
C LEU A 57 2.70 -6.08 7.79
N TRP A 58 1.80 -6.03 6.80
CA TRP A 58 1.45 -7.16 5.95
C TRP A 58 1.86 -6.86 4.51
N MET A 59 2.42 -7.87 3.85
CA MET A 59 2.88 -7.82 2.47
C MET A 59 2.46 -9.10 1.77
N ASP A 60 1.34 -9.03 1.06
CA ASP A 60 0.72 -10.18 0.42
C ASP A 60 0.74 -10.05 -1.11
N GLU A 61 0.57 -11.18 -1.79
CA GLU A 61 0.24 -11.15 -3.21
C GLU A 61 -1.16 -10.57 -3.39
N PRO A 62 -1.38 -9.64 -4.33
CA PRO A 62 -2.70 -9.10 -4.59
C PRO A 62 -3.59 -10.22 -5.13
N ASP A 63 -4.85 -10.21 -4.70
CA ASP A 63 -5.85 -11.13 -5.24
C ASP A 63 -5.90 -11.03 -6.77
N LEU A 64 -5.96 -12.17 -7.46
CA LEU A 64 -6.03 -12.25 -8.93
C LEU A 64 -7.12 -11.31 -9.50
N GLU A 65 -8.28 -11.24 -8.84
CA GLU A 65 -9.38 -10.36 -9.21
C GLU A 65 -9.03 -8.86 -9.16
N LYS A 66 -8.30 -8.41 -8.13
CA LYS A 66 -7.84 -7.02 -8.01
C LYS A 66 -6.81 -6.67 -9.08
N VAL A 67 -5.95 -7.63 -9.43
CA VAL A 67 -4.99 -7.46 -10.53
C VAL A 67 -5.72 -7.29 -11.86
N PHE A 68 -6.74 -8.12 -12.14
CA PHE A 68 -7.52 -8.04 -13.38
C PHE A 68 -8.28 -6.71 -13.55
N LEU A 69 -8.86 -6.15 -12.49
CA LEU A 69 -9.59 -4.87 -12.58
C LEU A 69 -8.71 -3.72 -13.15
N HIS A 70 -7.48 -3.59 -12.66
CA HIS A 70 -6.56 -2.53 -13.10
C HIS A 70 -6.04 -2.72 -14.53
N PHE A 71 -6.05 -3.95 -15.06
CA PHE A 71 -5.70 -4.20 -16.46
C PHE A 71 -6.76 -3.66 -17.42
N TYR A 72 -8.05 -3.73 -17.07
CA TYR A 72 -9.13 -3.19 -17.90
C TYR A 72 -9.24 -1.66 -17.83
N GLU A 73 -8.89 -1.05 -16.70
CA GLU A 73 -8.84 0.41 -16.55
C GLU A 73 -7.78 1.05 -17.47
N LYS A 74 -6.67 0.36 -17.76
CA LYS A 74 -5.60 0.86 -18.65
C LYS A 74 -5.87 0.67 -20.14
N GLU A 75 -6.74 -0.23 -20.55
CA GLU A 75 -7.09 -0.44 -21.97
C GLU A 75 -8.24 0.46 -22.46
N SER A 76 -8.85 1.23 -21.55
CA SER A 76 -10.00 2.10 -21.86
C SER A 76 -9.62 3.57 -22.14
N GLU A 77 -8.33 3.89 -22.24
CA GLU A 77 -7.79 5.20 -22.65
C GLU A 77 -7.23 5.20 -24.07
#